data_AF-A0A821X875-F1
#
_entry.id   AF-A0A821X875-F1
#
_cell.length_a   1.000
_cell.length_b   1.000
_cell.length_c   1.000
_cell.angle_alpha   90.00
_cell.angle_beta   90.00
_cell.angle_gamma   90.00
#
_symmetry.space_group_name_H-M   'P 1'
#
loop_
_entity.id
_entity.type
_entity.pdbx_description
1 polymer ?
#
loop_
_entity_poly.entity_id
_entity_poly.type
_entity_poly.pdbx_seq_one_letter_code
_entity_poly.pdbx_strand_id
1 'polypeptide(L)'
;MFEFCKNQCNIRYLSVLIYLILRRFNISYEETHRFLKTIGGLTADITHKWSNVFMNGNFDEFLIDGRGGKRGDSFYDVYPELEVDAKAFAVLQCEQKAPSFTVYDLAQFIDKEYYEVNKINKVNSDLVRSVGSCRLDLRNWNARFENNTNRPYFEGHERSDVIAHREQFIHYLLTNEDKYYTVSSDENPVWQTPKSLVPTILICHNESTFRSGDVRAKLWLVDTSAPFFNKGGGRRVMISHFLVNHPSGPFFQLNEKEWTNAVQRFPDLLEDTDLRYENYSATITAHLGADPYFDNSIILLQFE
;
A
#
# COMPACT_ATOMS: atom_id res chain seq x y z
N MET A 1 -10.23 56.02 -27.96
CA MET A 1 -9.24 55.98 -26.86
C MET A 1 -8.98 54.55 -26.41
N PHE A 2 -9.99 53.77 -25.96
CA PHE A 2 -9.79 52.37 -25.56
C PHE A 2 -9.10 51.51 -26.64
N GLU A 3 -9.56 51.57 -27.89
CA GLU A 3 -8.93 50.88 -29.03
C GLU A 3 -7.48 51.29 -29.28
N PHE A 4 -7.15 52.56 -29.03
CA PHE A 4 -5.77 53.04 -29.18
C PHE A 4 -4.87 52.48 -28.06
N CYS A 5 -5.39 52.39 -26.84
CA CYS A 5 -4.68 51.85 -25.68
C CYS A 5 -4.53 50.32 -25.72
N LYS A 6 -5.42 49.58 -26.42
CA LYS A 6 -5.33 48.12 -26.56
C LYS A 6 -3.99 47.65 -27.16
N ASN A 7 -3.40 48.45 -28.04
CA ASN A 7 -2.13 48.12 -28.69
C ASN A 7 -0.90 48.38 -27.81
N GLN A 8 -1.07 49.10 -26.69
CA GLN A 8 0.02 49.52 -25.80
C GLN A 8 -0.10 48.96 -24.38
N CYS A 9 -1.25 48.42 -23.99
CA CYS A 9 -1.53 47.96 -22.64
C CYS A 9 -2.39 46.70 -22.63
N ASN A 10 -2.19 45.84 -21.62
CA ASN A 10 -2.96 44.61 -21.47
C ASN A 10 -4.46 44.93 -21.28
N ILE A 11 -5.31 44.28 -22.09
CA ILE A 11 -6.77 44.43 -22.05
C ILE A 11 -7.37 44.23 -20.65
N ARG A 12 -6.75 43.37 -19.82
CA ARG A 12 -7.12 43.14 -18.42
C ARG A 12 -6.96 44.41 -17.58
N TYR A 13 -5.81 45.06 -17.71
CA TYR A 13 -5.50 46.29 -16.98
C TYR A 13 -6.48 47.42 -17.36
N LEU A 14 -6.70 47.59 -18.67
CA LEU A 14 -7.64 48.61 -19.17
C LEU A 14 -9.09 48.32 -18.74
N SER A 15 -9.51 47.05 -18.78
CA SER A 15 -10.87 46.67 -18.36
C SER A 15 -11.08 46.93 -16.87
N VAL A 16 -10.11 46.57 -16.02
CA VAL A 16 -10.19 46.78 -14.56
C VAL A 16 -10.23 48.26 -14.20
N LEU A 17 -9.41 49.10 -14.82
CA LEU A 17 -9.46 50.54 -14.56
C LEU A 17 -10.80 51.15 -14.95
N ILE A 18 -11.33 50.80 -16.13
CA ILE A 18 -12.63 51.29 -16.59
C ILE A 18 -13.75 50.80 -15.67
N TYR A 19 -13.72 49.53 -15.28
CA TYR A 19 -14.68 48.97 -14.33
C TYR A 19 -14.67 49.72 -13.00
N LEU A 20 -13.49 49.96 -12.41
CA LEU A 20 -13.36 50.72 -11.16
C LEU A 20 -13.90 52.15 -11.29
N ILE A 21 -13.64 52.82 -12.41
CA ILE A 21 -14.18 54.16 -12.71
C ILE A 21 -15.71 54.12 -12.80
N LEU A 22 -16.28 53.18 -13.54
CA LEU A 22 -17.74 53.05 -13.69
C LEU A 22 -18.42 52.74 -12.35
N ARG A 23 -17.82 51.87 -11.53
CA ARG A 23 -18.31 51.60 -10.17
C ARG A 23 -18.21 52.82 -9.27
N ARG A 24 -17.16 53.64 -9.40
CA ARG A 24 -17.00 54.90 -8.65
C ARG A 24 -18.08 55.93 -9.00
N PHE A 25 -18.59 55.93 -10.24
CA PHE A 25 -19.70 56.76 -10.68
C PHE A 25 -21.08 56.13 -10.42
N ASN A 26 -21.16 55.06 -9.62
CA ASN A 26 -22.40 54.33 -9.29
C ASN A 26 -23.17 53.80 -10.52
N ILE A 27 -22.48 53.55 -11.64
CA ILE A 27 -23.09 52.91 -12.81
C ILE A 27 -23.45 51.47 -12.44
N SER A 28 -24.65 51.03 -12.83
CA SER A 28 -25.13 49.69 -12.47
C SER A 28 -24.24 48.59 -13.03
N TYR A 29 -24.29 47.41 -12.42
CA TYR A 29 -23.47 46.27 -12.85
C TYR A 29 -23.81 45.83 -14.27
N GLU A 30 -25.10 45.82 -14.62
CA GLU A 30 -25.60 45.46 -15.95
C GLU A 30 -25.12 46.45 -17.02
N GLU A 31 -25.20 47.75 -16.75
CA GLU A 31 -24.71 48.79 -17.66
C GLU A 31 -23.19 48.72 -17.83
N THR A 32 -22.47 48.46 -16.73
CA THR A 32 -21.02 48.24 -16.76
C THR A 32 -20.66 47.04 -17.62
N HIS A 33 -21.36 45.91 -17.45
CA HIS A 33 -21.18 44.71 -18.27
C HIS A 33 -21.43 45.00 -19.75
N ARG A 34 -22.54 45.67 -20.07
CA ARG A 34 -22.90 46.02 -21.44
C ARG A 34 -21.84 46.94 -22.06
N PHE A 35 -21.41 47.96 -21.34
CA PHE A 35 -20.38 48.91 -21.79
C PHE A 35 -19.04 48.23 -22.05
N LEU A 36 -18.53 47.43 -21.11
CA LEU A 36 -17.27 46.70 -21.26
C LEU A 36 -17.32 45.74 -22.46
N LYS A 37 -18.46 45.07 -22.67
CA LYS A 37 -18.66 44.20 -23.83
C LYS A 37 -18.66 44.99 -25.14
N THR A 38 -19.31 46.17 -25.18
CA THR A 38 -19.36 47.03 -26.37
C THR A 38 -17.98 47.54 -26.79
N ILE A 39 -17.09 47.86 -25.84
CA ILE A 39 -15.72 48.28 -26.16
C ILE A 39 -14.77 47.10 -26.40
N GLY A 40 -15.26 45.86 -26.31
CA GLY A 40 -14.45 44.64 -26.43
C GLY A 40 -13.42 44.50 -25.32
N GLY A 41 -13.80 44.83 -24.08
CA GLY A 41 -13.06 44.53 -22.85
C GLY A 41 -13.48 43.19 -22.23
N LEU A 42 -12.98 42.90 -21.03
CA LEU A 42 -13.39 41.72 -20.26
C LEU A 42 -14.84 41.84 -19.77
N THR A 43 -15.51 40.72 -19.49
CA THR A 43 -16.86 40.74 -18.89
C THR A 43 -16.82 41.37 -17.50
N ALA A 44 -17.94 41.93 -17.03
CA ALA A 44 -18.00 42.54 -15.70
C ALA A 44 -17.60 41.55 -14.58
N ASP A 45 -17.93 40.27 -14.71
CA ASP A 45 -17.63 39.25 -13.69
C ASP A 45 -16.13 38.99 -13.57
N ILE A 46 -15.48 38.80 -14.72
CA ILE A 46 -14.03 38.60 -14.80
C ILE A 46 -13.32 39.87 -14.33
N THR A 47 -13.81 41.04 -14.74
CA THR A 47 -13.22 42.32 -14.37
C THR A 47 -13.38 42.62 -12.89
N HIS A 48 -14.52 42.26 -12.29
CA HIS A 48 -14.75 42.38 -10.85
C HIS A 48 -13.76 41.53 -10.06
N LYS A 49 -13.58 40.25 -10.43
CA LYS A 49 -12.58 39.36 -9.82
C LYS A 49 -11.19 39.98 -9.86
N TRP A 50 -10.74 40.42 -11.04
CA TRP A 50 -9.43 41.03 -11.19
C TRP A 50 -9.31 42.40 -10.49
N SER A 51 -10.42 43.14 -10.34
CA SER A 51 -10.42 44.38 -9.58
C SER A 51 -10.17 44.14 -8.09
N ASN A 52 -10.68 43.04 -7.53
CA ASN A 52 -10.41 42.67 -6.14
C ASN A 52 -8.94 42.29 -5.95
N VAL A 53 -8.37 41.49 -6.87
CA VAL A 53 -6.93 41.15 -6.87
C VAL A 53 -6.06 42.41 -6.98
N PHE A 54 -6.44 43.34 -7.87
CA PHE A 54 -5.75 44.62 -8.09
C PHE A 54 -5.80 45.51 -6.84
N MET A 55 -6.97 45.66 -6.22
CA MET A 55 -7.16 46.49 -5.02
C MET A 55 -6.46 45.91 -3.79
N ASN A 56 -6.32 44.58 -3.72
CA ASN A 56 -5.59 43.89 -2.66
C ASN A 56 -4.06 43.92 -2.84
N GLY A 57 -3.56 44.55 -3.91
CA GLY A 57 -2.13 44.70 -4.17
C GLY A 57 -1.40 43.43 -4.62
N ASN A 58 -2.13 42.36 -4.98
CA ASN A 58 -1.52 41.12 -5.46
C ASN A 58 -1.17 41.22 -6.96
N PHE A 59 -0.18 42.05 -7.27
CA PHE A 59 0.17 42.37 -8.67
C PHE A 59 0.81 41.21 -9.41
N ASP A 60 1.48 40.29 -8.72
CA ASP A 60 2.07 39.11 -9.35
C ASP A 60 0.99 38.22 -9.95
N GLU A 61 -0.08 37.94 -9.20
CA GLU A 61 -1.25 37.22 -9.70
C GLU A 61 -1.97 38.00 -10.82
N PHE A 62 -2.04 39.33 -10.68
CA PHE A 62 -2.66 40.19 -11.67
C PHE A 62 -1.92 40.20 -13.02
N LEU A 63 -0.59 40.16 -13.01
CA LEU A 63 0.28 40.24 -14.18
C LEU A 63 0.46 38.90 -14.90
N ILE A 64 0.26 37.77 -14.21
CA ILE A 64 0.32 36.45 -14.84
C ILE A 64 -0.89 36.30 -15.78
N ASP A 65 -0.63 36.45 -17.09
CA ASP A 65 -1.58 36.04 -18.13
C ASP A 65 -1.55 34.52 -18.16
N GLY A 66 -2.56 33.85 -17.59
CA GLY A 66 -2.64 32.40 -17.35
C GLY A 66 -2.58 31.50 -18.59
N ARG A 67 -1.62 31.74 -19.49
CA ARG A 67 -1.18 30.87 -20.57
C ARG A 67 -0.37 29.74 -19.96
N GLY A 68 -1.10 28.82 -19.33
CA GLY A 68 -0.55 27.69 -18.59
C GLY A 68 -1.62 26.96 -17.81
N GLY A 69 -2.62 26.40 -18.52
CA GLY A 69 -3.67 25.56 -17.95
C GLY A 69 -4.93 26.32 -17.54
N LYS A 70 -6.08 25.89 -18.04
CA LYS A 70 -7.37 26.23 -17.45
C LYS A 70 -7.37 25.73 -16.00
N ARG A 71 -7.08 26.58 -15.02
CA ARG A 71 -7.62 26.38 -13.68
C ARG A 71 -9.10 26.73 -13.77
N GLY A 72 -9.91 25.75 -14.15
CA GLY A 72 -11.33 25.82 -13.81
C GLY A 72 -11.44 25.90 -12.29
N ASP A 73 -12.46 26.60 -11.78
CA ASP A 73 -12.73 26.60 -10.34
C ASP A 73 -12.78 25.13 -9.87
N SER A 74 -12.00 24.81 -8.84
CA SER A 74 -12.03 23.50 -8.21
C SER A 74 -13.45 23.25 -7.72
N PHE A 75 -13.90 22.00 -7.77
CA PHE A 75 -15.17 21.61 -7.15
C PHE A 75 -15.28 22.10 -5.69
N TYR A 76 -14.17 22.10 -4.96
CA TYR A 76 -14.09 22.58 -3.59
C TYR A 76 -13.99 24.11 -3.46
N ASP A 77 -13.70 24.85 -4.54
CA ASP A 77 -13.81 26.32 -4.51
C ASP A 77 -15.28 26.74 -4.36
N VAL A 78 -16.22 25.89 -4.81
CA VAL A 78 -17.66 26.09 -4.68
C VAL A 78 -18.20 25.46 -3.38
N TYR A 79 -17.62 24.34 -2.95
CA TYR A 79 -18.04 23.57 -1.77
C TYR A 79 -16.87 23.33 -0.80
N PRO A 80 -16.35 24.37 -0.12
CA PRO A 80 -15.20 24.23 0.77
C PRO A 80 -15.49 23.38 2.02
N GLU A 81 -16.72 23.43 2.55
CA GLU A 81 -17.16 22.58 3.66
C GLU A 81 -17.12 21.10 3.30
N LEU A 82 -17.49 20.76 2.07
CA LEU A 82 -17.46 19.39 1.57
C LEU A 82 -16.03 18.87 1.43
N GLU A 83 -15.04 19.75 1.17
CA GLU A 83 -13.63 19.35 1.19
C GLU A 83 -13.17 18.93 2.58
N VAL A 84 -13.56 19.70 3.60
CA VAL A 84 -13.21 19.43 5.00
C VAL A 84 -13.77 18.09 5.44
N ASP A 85 -15.04 17.83 5.16
CA ASP A 85 -15.72 16.59 5.54
C ASP A 85 -15.18 15.38 4.77
N ALA A 86 -14.95 15.53 3.46
CA ALA A 86 -14.37 14.47 2.63
C ALA A 86 -12.95 14.10 3.07
N LYS A 87 -12.15 15.11 3.45
CA LYS A 87 -10.80 14.89 3.99
C LYS A 87 -10.85 14.19 5.36
N ALA A 88 -11.74 14.62 6.26
CA ALA A 88 -11.93 13.98 7.57
C ALA A 88 -12.38 12.52 7.43
N PHE A 89 -13.32 12.25 6.53
CA PHE A 89 -13.76 10.89 6.19
C PHE A 89 -12.59 10.04 5.68
N ALA A 90 -11.81 10.55 4.72
CA ALA A 90 -10.67 9.83 4.17
C ALA A 90 -9.63 9.48 5.25
N VAL A 91 -9.30 10.41 6.14
CA VAL A 91 -8.38 10.17 7.27
C VAL A 91 -8.92 9.05 8.16
N LEU A 92 -10.18 9.15 8.59
CA LEU A 92 -10.80 8.16 9.47
C LEU A 92 -10.86 6.76 8.84
N GLN A 93 -11.09 6.66 7.53
CA GLN A 93 -11.07 5.38 6.82
C GLN A 93 -9.65 4.81 6.68
N CYS A 94 -8.64 5.66 6.46
CA CYS A 94 -7.24 5.24 6.36
C CYS A 94 -6.65 4.78 7.71
N GLU A 95 -7.19 5.24 8.84
CA GLU A 95 -6.80 4.82 10.19
C GLU A 95 -7.40 3.48 10.63
N GLN A 96 -8.33 2.91 9.86
CA GLN A 96 -8.89 1.62 10.19
C GLN A 96 -7.88 0.49 10.02
N LYS A 97 -7.92 -0.51 10.90
CA LYS A 97 -7.06 -1.70 10.83
C LYS A 97 -7.35 -2.58 9.61
N ALA A 98 -8.52 -2.42 8.99
CA ALA A 98 -8.93 -3.16 7.81
C ALA A 98 -8.61 -2.36 6.54
N PRO A 99 -7.88 -2.92 5.56
CA PRO A 99 -7.54 -2.24 4.31
C PRO A 99 -8.69 -2.30 3.30
N SER A 100 -9.91 -1.93 3.71
CA SER A 100 -11.11 -1.97 2.86
C SER A 100 -11.39 -0.65 2.15
N PHE A 101 -10.79 0.44 2.59
CA PHE A 101 -11.04 1.77 2.03
C PHE A 101 -10.54 1.88 0.58
N THR A 102 -11.44 2.30 -0.29
CA THR A 102 -11.22 2.54 -1.71
C THR A 102 -11.55 3.98 -2.10
N VAL A 103 -11.03 4.41 -3.25
CA VAL A 103 -11.37 5.72 -3.82
C VAL A 103 -12.86 5.82 -4.18
N TYR A 104 -13.50 4.68 -4.42
CA TYR A 104 -14.93 4.63 -4.70
C TYR A 104 -15.76 4.99 -3.45
N ASP A 105 -15.32 4.54 -2.27
CA ASP A 105 -15.98 4.88 -1.00
C ASP A 105 -15.94 6.39 -0.74
N LEU A 106 -14.82 7.05 -1.05
CA LEU A 106 -14.70 8.52 -1.00
C LEU A 106 -15.66 9.19 -1.99
N ALA A 107 -15.76 8.67 -3.23
CA ALA A 107 -16.65 9.24 -4.22
C ALA A 107 -18.13 9.10 -3.82
N GLN A 108 -18.51 7.97 -3.22
CA GLN A 108 -19.86 7.76 -2.68
C GLN A 108 -20.17 8.67 -1.50
N PHE A 109 -19.19 8.89 -0.62
CA PHE A 109 -19.32 9.84 0.48
C PHE A 109 -19.58 11.26 -0.04
N ILE A 110 -18.72 11.76 -0.94
CA ILE A 110 -18.85 13.12 -1.52
C ILE A 110 -20.19 13.28 -2.25
N ASP A 111 -20.60 12.26 -2.99
CA ASP A 111 -21.88 12.26 -3.71
C ASP A 111 -23.07 12.40 -2.76
N LYS A 112 -23.09 11.60 -1.69
CA LYS A 112 -24.15 11.66 -0.67
C LYS A 112 -24.21 13.06 -0.01
N GLU A 113 -23.08 13.53 0.51
CA GLU A 113 -23.00 14.83 1.20
C GLU A 113 -23.39 16.00 0.28
N TYR A 114 -23.01 15.95 -1.00
CA TYR A 114 -23.41 16.97 -1.97
C TYR A 114 -24.94 17.08 -2.11
N TYR A 115 -25.66 15.97 -2.22
CA TYR A 115 -27.12 16.01 -2.34
C TYR A 115 -27.80 16.47 -1.05
N GLU A 116 -27.25 16.11 0.11
CA GLU A 116 -27.74 16.56 1.41
C GLU A 116 -27.58 18.07 1.60
N VAL A 117 -26.40 18.62 1.31
CA VAL A 117 -26.10 20.07 1.40
C VAL A 117 -27.00 20.88 0.47
N ASN A 118 -27.19 20.41 -0.77
CA ASN A 118 -27.99 21.13 -1.76
C ASN A 118 -29.51 20.87 -1.61
N LYS A 119 -29.92 19.92 -0.76
CA LYS A 119 -31.32 19.47 -0.59
C LYS A 119 -31.97 19.03 -1.91
N ILE A 120 -31.21 18.35 -2.76
CA ILE A 120 -31.66 17.86 -4.07
C ILE A 120 -31.79 16.34 -4.00
N ASN A 121 -32.85 15.79 -4.59
CA ASN A 121 -32.97 14.35 -4.74
C ASN A 121 -32.12 13.85 -5.91
N LYS A 122 -31.33 12.81 -5.66
CA LYS A 122 -30.55 12.14 -6.71
C LYS A 122 -31.48 11.45 -7.70
N VAL A 123 -31.32 11.74 -8.99
CA VAL A 123 -32.19 11.22 -10.08
C VAL A 123 -31.48 10.20 -10.95
N ASN A 124 -30.15 10.32 -11.12
CA ASN A 124 -29.31 9.40 -11.89
C ASN A 124 -28.37 8.61 -10.97
N SER A 125 -27.72 7.58 -11.51
CA SER A 125 -26.72 6.79 -10.80
C SER A 125 -25.30 7.40 -10.83
N ASP A 126 -25.11 8.48 -11.57
CA ASP A 126 -23.78 9.06 -11.77
C ASP A 126 -23.25 9.69 -10.48
N LEU A 127 -21.93 9.69 -10.33
CA LEU A 127 -21.27 10.33 -9.20
C LEU A 127 -21.05 11.82 -9.52
N VAL A 128 -21.41 12.69 -8.57
CA VAL A 128 -21.14 14.14 -8.67
C VAL A 128 -19.65 14.41 -8.87
N ARG A 129 -18.80 13.61 -8.22
CA ARG A 129 -17.35 13.65 -8.38
C ARG A 129 -16.82 12.28 -8.79
N SER A 130 -16.12 12.23 -9.92
CA SER A 130 -15.63 10.96 -10.46
C SER A 130 -14.56 10.32 -9.55
N VAL A 131 -14.47 8.99 -9.58
CA VAL A 131 -13.42 8.23 -8.87
C VAL A 131 -12.01 8.71 -9.25
N GLY A 132 -11.80 9.08 -10.52
CA GLY A 132 -10.53 9.65 -10.98
C GLY A 132 -10.19 10.98 -10.31
N SER A 133 -11.19 11.85 -10.13
CA SER A 133 -11.00 13.14 -9.43
C SER A 133 -10.75 12.93 -7.94
N CYS A 134 -11.50 12.02 -7.30
CA CYS A 134 -11.29 11.67 -5.89
C CYS A 134 -9.89 11.10 -5.63
N ARG A 135 -9.30 10.39 -6.60
CA ARG A 135 -7.90 9.94 -6.51
C ARG A 135 -6.91 11.11 -6.51
N LEU A 136 -7.18 12.14 -7.31
CA LEU A 136 -6.36 13.35 -7.33
C LEU A 136 -6.50 14.12 -6.02
N ASP A 137 -7.70 14.18 -5.45
CA ASP A 137 -7.94 14.82 -4.15
C ASP A 137 -7.14 14.15 -3.05
N LEU A 138 -7.19 12.81 -2.95
CA LEU A 138 -6.40 12.05 -2.00
C LEU A 138 -4.91 12.41 -2.11
N ARG A 139 -4.37 12.51 -3.33
CA ARG A 139 -2.98 12.94 -3.56
C ARG A 139 -2.73 14.38 -3.13
N ASN A 140 -3.65 15.30 -3.42
CA ASN A 140 -3.56 16.71 -3.01
C ASN A 140 -3.62 16.87 -1.49
N TRP A 141 -4.31 15.95 -0.80
CA TRP A 141 -4.34 15.85 0.66
C TRP A 141 -3.17 15.05 1.25
N ASN A 142 -2.10 14.83 0.47
CA ASN A 142 -0.89 14.08 0.83
C ASN A 142 -1.11 12.59 1.14
N ALA A 143 -2.21 12.00 0.70
CA ALA A 143 -2.43 10.56 0.83
C ALA A 143 -1.60 9.77 -0.20
N ARG A 144 -1.00 8.66 0.24
CA ARG A 144 -0.18 7.76 -0.60
C ARG A 144 -0.79 6.36 -0.64
N PHE A 145 -0.79 5.74 -1.82
CA PHE A 145 -1.26 4.36 -1.98
C PHE A 145 -0.06 3.40 -1.96
N GLU A 146 0.32 2.97 -0.76
CA GLU A 146 1.59 2.30 -0.49
C GLU A 146 1.43 1.06 0.39
N ASN A 147 2.47 0.23 0.44
CA ASN A 147 2.53 -0.87 1.39
C ASN A 147 2.69 -0.30 2.80
N ASN A 148 1.83 -0.73 3.73
CA ASN A 148 2.03 -0.39 5.13
C ASN A 148 3.19 -1.22 5.71
N THR A 149 4.31 -0.56 5.99
CA THR A 149 5.51 -1.18 6.57
C THR A 149 5.54 -1.11 8.09
N ASN A 150 4.58 -0.44 8.73
CA ASN A 150 4.51 -0.38 10.19
C ASN A 150 4.23 -1.76 10.76
N ARG A 151 5.23 -2.33 11.43
CA ARG A 151 5.10 -3.57 12.20
C ARG A 151 5.11 -3.22 13.69
N PRO A 152 4.24 -3.83 14.50
CA PRO A 152 4.18 -3.57 15.94
C PRO A 152 5.34 -4.21 16.73
N TYR A 153 6.24 -4.93 16.06
CA TYR A 153 7.31 -5.66 16.69
C TYR A 153 8.61 -4.90 16.49
N PHE A 154 9.26 -4.52 17.59
CA PHE A 154 10.68 -4.23 17.57
C PHE A 154 11.40 -5.51 17.13
N GLU A 155 12.14 -5.44 16.03
CA GLU A 155 12.99 -6.54 15.59
C GLU A 155 14.08 -6.77 16.65
N GLY A 156 13.88 -7.77 17.49
CA GLY A 156 14.85 -8.18 18.50
C GLY A 156 16.13 -8.79 17.91
N HIS A 157 16.23 -8.87 16.58
CA HIS A 157 17.39 -9.39 15.86
C HIS A 157 18.68 -8.63 16.13
N GLU A 158 18.56 -7.34 16.50
CA GLU A 158 19.70 -6.45 16.76
C GLU A 158 20.05 -6.34 18.26
N ARG A 159 19.41 -7.12 19.13
CA ARG A 159 19.80 -7.16 20.55
C ARG A 159 21.22 -7.73 20.67
N SER A 160 22.01 -7.15 21.55
CA SER A 160 23.42 -7.53 21.74
C SER A 160 23.62 -9.01 22.07
N ASP A 161 22.72 -9.61 22.87
CA ASP A 161 22.77 -11.03 23.21
C ASP A 161 22.42 -11.93 22.01
N VAL A 162 21.47 -11.51 21.17
CA VAL A 162 21.10 -12.22 19.93
C VAL A 162 22.23 -12.17 18.91
N ILE A 163 22.89 -11.02 18.77
CA ILE A 163 24.06 -10.85 17.89
C ILE A 163 25.20 -11.76 18.37
N ALA A 164 25.54 -11.70 19.66
CA ALA A 164 26.61 -12.53 20.24
C ALA A 164 26.34 -14.04 20.03
N HIS A 165 25.10 -14.48 20.20
CA HIS A 165 24.73 -15.88 19.94
C HIS A 165 24.85 -16.24 18.44
N ARG A 166 24.47 -15.34 17.53
CA ARG A 166 24.62 -15.55 16.08
C ARG A 166 26.09 -15.69 15.69
N GLU A 167 26.96 -14.84 16.24
CA GLU A 167 28.40 -14.91 16.01
C GLU A 167 28.99 -16.25 16.51
N GLN A 168 28.60 -16.69 17.71
CA GLN A 168 29.00 -17.99 18.25
C GLN A 168 28.55 -19.15 17.35
N PHE A 169 27.30 -19.11 16.88
CA PHE A 169 26.76 -20.15 16.00
C PHE A 169 27.47 -20.21 14.65
N ILE A 170 27.74 -19.06 14.02
CA ILE A 170 28.51 -18.99 12.76
C ILE A 170 29.93 -19.51 12.98
N HIS A 171 30.58 -19.09 14.07
CA HIS A 171 31.92 -19.56 14.41
C HIS A 171 31.97 -21.08 14.60
N TYR A 172 30.96 -21.67 15.25
CA TYR A 172 30.83 -23.12 15.39
C TYR A 172 30.72 -23.82 14.03
N LEU A 173 29.87 -23.31 13.11
CA LEU A 173 29.71 -23.90 11.78
C LEU A 173 31.02 -23.85 10.97
N LEU A 174 31.68 -22.70 10.94
CA LEU A 174 32.95 -22.52 10.21
C LEU A 174 34.08 -23.38 10.79
N THR A 175 34.18 -23.48 12.12
CA THR A 175 35.20 -24.31 12.79
C THR A 175 35.02 -25.80 12.49
N ASN A 176 33.78 -26.22 12.19
CA ASN A 176 33.44 -27.61 11.90
C ASN A 176 33.19 -27.87 10.40
N GLU A 177 33.56 -26.95 9.51
CA GLU A 177 33.25 -27.02 8.08
C GLU A 177 33.70 -28.35 7.44
N ASP A 178 34.88 -28.85 7.80
CA ASP A 178 35.42 -30.13 7.31
C ASP A 178 34.57 -31.37 7.69
N LYS A 179 33.58 -31.22 8.58
CA LYS A 179 32.63 -32.28 8.95
C LYS A 179 31.39 -32.31 8.07
N TYR A 180 31.07 -31.23 7.37
CA TYR A 180 29.81 -31.09 6.65
C TYR A 180 29.96 -31.34 5.16
N TYR A 181 28.87 -31.76 4.54
CA TYR A 181 28.76 -31.73 3.09
C TYR A 181 28.50 -30.27 2.68
N THR A 182 29.27 -29.78 1.72
CA THR A 182 29.16 -28.42 1.20
C THR A 182 28.99 -28.45 -0.31
N VAL A 183 28.65 -27.29 -0.89
CA VAL A 183 28.48 -27.13 -2.34
C VAL A 183 29.50 -26.09 -2.81
N SER A 184 30.18 -26.35 -3.93
CA SER A 184 31.13 -25.39 -4.49
C SER A 184 30.45 -24.07 -4.85
N SER A 185 31.19 -22.97 -4.72
CA SER A 185 30.70 -21.61 -5.01
C SER A 185 30.73 -21.23 -6.50
N ASP A 186 30.96 -22.18 -7.39
CA ASP A 186 31.14 -21.95 -8.82
C ASP A 186 29.80 -21.88 -9.56
N GLU A 187 29.81 -21.37 -10.80
CA GLU A 187 28.61 -21.30 -11.66
C GLU A 187 27.92 -22.66 -11.86
N ASN A 188 28.67 -23.75 -11.73
CA ASN A 188 28.17 -25.13 -11.72
C ASN A 188 28.43 -25.75 -10.34
N PRO A 189 27.48 -25.64 -9.40
CA PRO A 189 27.65 -26.14 -8.04
C PRO A 189 27.84 -27.65 -8.00
N VAL A 190 28.89 -28.12 -7.34
CA VAL A 190 29.17 -29.54 -7.13
C VAL A 190 29.28 -29.84 -5.63
N TRP A 191 28.73 -30.97 -5.21
CA TRP A 191 28.85 -31.44 -3.84
C TRP A 191 30.29 -31.79 -3.45
N GLN A 192 30.68 -31.35 -2.26
CA GLN A 192 31.95 -31.64 -1.63
C GLN A 192 31.71 -32.55 -0.42
N THR A 193 32.45 -33.66 -0.37
CA THR A 193 32.39 -34.62 0.73
C THR A 193 33.19 -34.10 1.94
N PRO A 194 32.72 -34.31 3.18
CA PRO A 194 33.49 -34.03 4.39
C PRO A 194 34.88 -34.66 4.37
N LYS A 195 35.87 -33.96 4.92
CA LYS A 195 37.22 -34.50 5.15
C LYS A 195 37.34 -35.22 6.50
N SER A 196 36.41 -34.96 7.42
CA SER A 196 36.35 -35.58 8.74
C SER A 196 36.09 -37.08 8.66
N LEU A 197 36.72 -37.84 9.56
CA LEU A 197 36.42 -39.27 9.79
C LEU A 197 35.03 -39.51 10.38
N VAL A 198 34.43 -38.45 10.97
CA VAL A 198 33.05 -38.46 11.47
C VAL A 198 32.28 -37.40 10.69
N PRO A 199 31.75 -37.75 9.51
CA PRO A 199 30.93 -36.84 8.73
C PRO A 199 29.63 -36.51 9.48
N THR A 200 29.14 -35.29 9.33
CA THR A 200 27.91 -34.80 9.93
C THR A 200 27.00 -34.25 8.85
N ILE A 201 25.73 -34.64 8.88
CA ILE A 201 24.71 -34.16 7.94
C ILE A 201 24.01 -32.97 8.57
N LEU A 202 23.95 -31.85 7.85
CA LEU A 202 23.18 -30.68 8.27
C LEU A 202 21.72 -30.83 7.83
N ILE A 203 20.81 -30.75 8.79
CA ILE A 203 19.37 -30.69 8.57
C ILE A 203 18.90 -29.30 8.97
N CYS A 204 18.40 -28.54 8.01
CA CYS A 204 17.81 -27.22 8.20
C CYS A 204 16.29 -27.37 8.23
N HIS A 205 15.63 -26.58 9.06
CA HIS A 205 14.17 -26.58 9.16
C HIS A 205 13.65 -25.16 8.99
N ASN A 206 12.52 -25.02 8.29
CA ASN A 206 11.80 -23.77 8.22
C ASN A 206 10.29 -24.00 8.25
N GLU A 207 9.58 -23.04 8.83
CA GLU A 207 8.13 -23.05 8.92
C GLU A 207 7.56 -21.82 8.23
N SER A 208 6.52 -22.03 7.45
CA SER A 208 5.77 -20.96 6.79
C SER A 208 4.30 -21.14 7.04
N THR A 209 3.65 -20.06 7.49
CA THR A 209 2.19 -20.03 7.67
C THR A 209 1.57 -19.19 6.55
N PHE A 210 0.67 -19.80 5.78
CA PHE A 210 -0.12 -19.16 4.74
C PHE A 210 -1.54 -18.95 5.26
N ARG A 211 -2.17 -17.80 4.96
CA ARG A 211 -3.55 -17.52 5.36
C ARG A 211 -4.42 -17.21 4.15
N SER A 212 -5.63 -17.75 4.12
CA SER A 212 -6.57 -17.55 3.01
C SER A 212 -7.06 -16.10 2.87
N GLY A 213 -6.93 -15.30 3.94
CA GLY A 213 -7.27 -13.88 3.97
C GLY A 213 -6.06 -12.98 4.17
N ASP A 214 -4.88 -13.38 3.67
CA ASP A 214 -3.77 -12.44 3.53
C ASP A 214 -4.17 -11.36 2.51
N VAL A 215 -4.49 -10.19 3.04
CA VAL A 215 -5.00 -9.05 2.26
C VAL A 215 -3.84 -8.34 1.57
N ARG A 216 -4.11 -7.72 0.41
CA ARG A 216 -3.12 -6.90 -0.30
C ARG A 216 -2.54 -5.85 0.65
N ALA A 217 -1.22 -5.80 0.74
CA ALA A 217 -0.48 -4.91 1.64
C ALA A 217 -0.64 -3.40 1.33
N LYS A 218 -1.25 -3.04 0.19
CA LYS A 218 -1.40 -1.66 -0.27
C LYS A 218 -2.71 -1.05 0.20
N LEU A 219 -2.61 0.08 0.90
CA LEU A 219 -3.74 0.91 1.30
C LEU A 219 -3.42 2.39 1.11
N TRP A 220 -4.44 3.23 1.19
CA TRP A 220 -4.25 4.68 1.27
C TRP A 220 -3.79 5.06 2.67
N LEU A 221 -2.69 5.80 2.75
CA LEU A 221 -2.08 6.29 3.98
C LEU A 221 -2.09 7.81 3.93
N VAL A 222 -2.67 8.46 4.95
CA VAL A 222 -2.57 9.91 5.17
C VAL A 222 -1.54 10.11 6.29
N ASP A 223 -0.68 11.13 6.19
CA ASP A 223 0.55 11.25 6.99
C ASP A 223 0.39 10.96 8.50
N THR A 224 1.43 10.33 9.07
CA THR A 224 1.68 10.00 10.50
C THR A 224 0.84 8.94 11.20
N SER A 225 -0.30 8.51 10.66
CA SER A 225 -1.14 7.45 11.28
C SER A 225 -1.31 6.23 10.36
N ALA A 226 -0.23 5.47 10.13
CA ALA A 226 -0.36 4.15 9.53
C ALA A 226 -0.80 3.14 10.61
N PRO A 227 -2.03 2.60 10.54
CA PRO A 227 -2.56 1.74 11.59
C PRO A 227 -1.83 0.39 11.62
N PHE A 228 -1.75 -0.22 12.80
CA PHE A 228 -1.33 -1.61 12.89
C PHE A 228 -2.42 -2.50 12.30
N PHE A 229 -2.07 -3.21 11.22
CA PHE A 229 -3.00 -4.17 10.61
C PHE A 229 -3.12 -5.41 11.49
N ASN A 230 -4.34 -5.98 11.53
CA ASN A 230 -4.52 -7.32 12.06
C ASN A 230 -3.84 -8.30 11.09
N LYS A 231 -2.87 -9.08 11.54
CA LYS A 231 -2.29 -10.15 10.73
C LYS A 231 -3.39 -11.15 10.37
N GLY A 232 -3.59 -11.34 9.05
CA GLY A 232 -4.32 -12.40 8.35
C GLY A 232 -5.63 -12.90 8.96
N GLY A 233 -6.73 -12.61 8.28
CA GLY A 233 -8.00 -13.29 8.52
C GLY A 233 -8.08 -14.63 7.78
N GLY A 234 -9.04 -15.46 8.14
CA GLY A 234 -9.34 -16.71 7.44
C GLY A 234 -8.54 -17.93 7.91
N ARG A 235 -8.68 -19.02 7.15
CA ARG A 235 -8.05 -20.31 7.48
C ARG A 235 -6.54 -20.21 7.27
N ARG A 236 -5.77 -20.85 8.16
CA ARG A 236 -4.31 -20.94 8.07
C ARG A 236 -3.89 -22.33 7.61
N VAL A 237 -2.85 -22.39 6.79
CA VAL A 237 -2.10 -23.60 6.50
C VAL A 237 -0.68 -23.37 7.00
N MET A 238 -0.20 -24.22 7.89
CA MET A 238 1.18 -24.21 8.36
C MET A 238 1.92 -25.29 7.59
N ILE A 239 3.01 -24.91 6.94
CA ILE A 239 3.90 -25.80 6.21
C ILE A 239 5.22 -25.81 6.97
N SER A 240 5.61 -26.97 7.45
CA SER A 240 6.89 -27.23 8.11
C SER A 240 7.72 -28.08 7.16
N HIS A 241 8.97 -27.68 6.91
CA HIS A 241 9.82 -28.38 5.95
C HIS A 241 11.25 -28.53 6.44
N PHE A 242 11.81 -29.73 6.24
CA PHE A 242 13.19 -30.06 6.56
C PHE A 242 13.99 -30.18 5.25
N LEU A 243 15.11 -29.48 5.17
CA LEU A 243 16.05 -29.49 4.08
C LEU A 243 17.35 -30.14 4.54
N VAL A 244 17.86 -31.05 3.73
CA VAL A 244 19.07 -31.80 4.06
C VAL A 244 20.19 -31.36 3.14
N ASN A 245 21.32 -31.00 3.74
CA ASN A 245 22.53 -30.66 3.00
C ASN A 245 23.34 -31.94 2.72
N HIS A 246 22.94 -32.71 1.71
CA HIS A 246 23.58 -33.97 1.31
C HIS A 246 23.38 -34.25 -0.20
N PRO A 247 24.30 -34.94 -0.90
CA PRO A 247 24.17 -35.27 -2.32
C PRO A 247 22.90 -36.03 -2.71
N SER A 248 22.32 -36.78 -1.78
CA SER A 248 21.05 -37.49 -1.95
C SER A 248 19.80 -36.64 -1.63
N GLY A 249 19.98 -35.36 -1.28
CA GLY A 249 18.90 -34.41 -0.98
C GLY A 249 18.30 -33.75 -2.23
N PRO A 250 17.26 -32.90 -2.08
CA PRO A 250 16.84 -32.23 -0.84
C PRO A 250 15.89 -33.04 0.06
N PHE A 251 15.33 -34.16 -0.43
CA PHE A 251 14.43 -35.03 0.32
C PHE A 251 15.09 -36.40 0.54
N PHE A 252 15.11 -36.90 1.78
CA PHE A 252 15.46 -38.29 2.02
C PHE A 252 14.32 -39.19 1.55
N GLN A 253 14.61 -40.05 0.58
CA GLN A 253 13.74 -41.17 0.24
C GLN A 253 14.34 -42.44 0.81
N LEU A 254 13.53 -43.17 1.57
CA LEU A 254 13.89 -44.49 2.06
C LEU A 254 13.79 -45.48 0.90
N ASN A 255 14.81 -46.34 0.74
CA ASN A 255 14.66 -47.49 -0.15
C ASN A 255 13.69 -48.53 0.45
N GLU A 256 13.32 -49.53 -0.33
CA GLU A 256 12.35 -50.56 0.09
C GLU A 256 12.73 -51.26 1.40
N LYS A 257 14.03 -51.53 1.59
CA LYS A 257 14.53 -52.18 2.80
C LYS A 257 14.46 -51.23 4.00
N GLU A 258 14.85 -49.98 3.83
CA GLU A 258 14.78 -48.95 4.87
C GLU A 258 13.35 -48.65 5.28
N TRP A 259 12.43 -48.52 4.32
CA TRP A 259 11.00 -48.35 4.58
C TRP A 259 10.42 -49.54 5.34
N THR A 260 10.73 -50.77 4.91
CA THR A 260 10.27 -51.98 5.59
C THR A 260 10.72 -52.00 7.06
N ASN A 261 11.98 -51.64 7.32
CA ASN A 261 12.51 -51.56 8.69
C ASN A 261 11.82 -50.43 9.49
N ALA A 262 11.57 -49.29 8.88
CA ALA A 262 10.90 -48.16 9.51
C ALA A 262 9.46 -48.53 9.91
N VAL A 263 8.69 -49.14 9.01
CA VAL A 263 7.33 -49.64 9.28
C VAL A 263 7.34 -50.72 10.36
N GLN A 264 8.35 -51.59 10.39
CA GLN A 264 8.47 -52.60 11.45
C GLN A 264 8.71 -51.96 12.83
N ARG A 265 9.50 -50.90 12.89
CA ARG A 265 9.81 -50.17 14.14
C ARG A 265 8.67 -49.22 14.55
N PHE A 266 7.97 -48.65 13.57
CA PHE A 266 6.91 -47.66 13.73
C PHE A 266 5.69 -48.08 12.88
N PRO A 267 4.86 -49.01 13.35
CA PRO A 267 3.69 -49.48 12.61
C PRO A 267 2.69 -48.38 12.25
N ASP A 268 2.63 -47.33 13.08
CA ASP A 268 1.77 -46.15 12.94
C ASP A 268 2.01 -45.38 11.63
N LEU A 269 3.16 -45.60 10.97
CA LEU A 269 3.44 -45.04 9.63
C LEU A 269 2.43 -45.51 8.56
N LEU A 270 1.73 -46.62 8.80
CA LEU A 270 0.68 -47.14 7.92
C LEU A 270 -0.72 -46.66 8.29
N GLU A 271 -0.88 -45.97 9.43
CA GLU A 271 -2.17 -45.46 9.87
C GLU A 271 -2.52 -44.15 9.15
N ASP A 272 -3.78 -44.02 8.73
CA ASP A 272 -4.31 -42.84 8.04
C ASP A 272 -5.47 -42.25 8.87
N THR A 273 -5.16 -41.82 10.09
CA THR A 273 -6.15 -41.26 11.05
C THR A 273 -6.13 -39.74 11.02
N ASP A 274 -5.21 -39.12 11.75
CA ASP A 274 -5.06 -37.66 11.86
C ASP A 274 -3.87 -37.13 11.03
N LEU A 275 -2.87 -37.98 10.83
CA LEU A 275 -1.67 -37.73 10.06
C LEU A 275 -1.56 -38.75 8.94
N ARG A 276 -1.25 -38.27 7.75
CA ARG A 276 -0.97 -39.08 6.58
C ARG A 276 0.52 -39.02 6.28
N TYR A 277 1.21 -40.10 6.60
CA TYR A 277 2.62 -40.30 6.25
C TYR A 277 2.73 -40.61 4.76
N GLU A 278 3.64 -39.93 4.05
CA GLU A 278 3.97 -40.33 2.68
C GLU A 278 4.95 -41.51 2.69
N ASN A 279 4.59 -42.56 1.97
CA ASN A 279 5.43 -43.74 1.84
C ASN A 279 6.82 -43.36 1.35
N TYR A 280 7.84 -44.00 1.94
CA TYR A 280 9.25 -43.80 1.60
C TYR A 280 9.78 -42.38 1.88
N SER A 281 9.04 -41.54 2.61
CA SER A 281 9.45 -40.18 2.93
C SER A 281 9.29 -39.89 4.43
N ALA A 282 10.02 -38.89 4.91
CA ALA A 282 9.77 -38.25 6.20
C ALA A 282 8.67 -37.16 6.11
N THR A 283 7.88 -37.15 5.03
CA THR A 283 6.80 -36.18 4.81
C THR A 283 5.52 -36.64 5.51
N ILE A 284 4.88 -35.72 6.24
CA ILE A 284 3.62 -35.96 6.93
C ILE A 284 2.65 -34.85 6.54
N THR A 285 1.41 -35.23 6.23
CA THR A 285 0.32 -34.28 5.99
C THR A 285 -0.76 -34.47 7.06
N ALA A 286 -1.13 -33.38 7.74
CA ALA A 286 -2.27 -33.37 8.65
C ALA A 286 -3.60 -33.36 7.88
N HIS A 287 -4.59 -34.14 8.32
CA HIS A 287 -5.94 -34.05 7.78
C HIS A 287 -6.60 -32.71 8.14
N LEU A 288 -7.22 -32.06 7.15
CA LEU A 288 -7.87 -30.76 7.34
C LEU A 288 -9.10 -30.91 8.25
N GLY A 289 -9.01 -30.41 9.48
CA GLY A 289 -10.13 -30.39 10.44
C GLY A 289 -9.97 -31.32 11.63
N ALA A 290 -8.98 -32.22 11.61
CA ALA A 290 -8.39 -32.74 12.84
C ALA A 290 -7.55 -31.61 13.48
N ASP A 291 -7.33 -31.64 14.78
CA ASP A 291 -6.41 -30.73 15.49
C ASP A 291 -5.10 -31.48 15.79
N PRO A 292 -4.29 -31.85 14.78
CA PRO A 292 -3.03 -32.53 15.07
C PRO A 292 -2.05 -31.51 15.61
N TYR A 293 -1.81 -31.59 16.90
CA TYR A 293 -0.70 -30.90 17.53
C TYR A 293 0.60 -31.63 17.15
N PHE A 294 1.52 -30.92 16.48
CA PHE A 294 2.84 -31.45 16.19
C PHE A 294 3.69 -31.40 17.47
N ASP A 295 3.98 -32.56 18.04
CA ASP A 295 4.96 -32.68 19.12
C ASP A 295 6.36 -32.82 18.51
N ASN A 296 7.24 -31.86 18.79
CA ASN A 296 8.63 -31.85 18.32
C ASN A 296 9.39 -33.12 18.72
N SER A 297 9.03 -33.78 19.82
CA SER A 297 9.67 -35.01 20.26
C SER A 297 9.37 -36.20 19.34
N ILE A 298 8.17 -36.25 18.73
CA ILE A 298 7.77 -37.31 17.79
C ILE A 298 8.54 -37.18 16.47
N ILE A 299 8.75 -35.94 16.00
CA ILE A 299 9.52 -35.70 14.77
C ILE A 299 10.98 -36.12 14.96
N LEU A 300 11.60 -35.78 16.10
CA LEU A 300 12.98 -36.14 16.38
C LEU A 300 13.18 -37.67 16.45
N LEU A 301 12.21 -38.41 17.00
CA LEU A 301 12.25 -39.88 17.04
C LEU A 301 12.25 -40.55 15.65
N GLN A 302 11.78 -39.86 14.61
CA GLN A 302 11.79 -40.38 13.23
C GLN A 302 13.15 -40.21 12.56
N PHE A 303 13.99 -39.30 13.06
CA PHE A 303 15.34 -39.06 12.54
C PHE A 303 16.44 -39.87 13.28
N GLU A 304 16.10 -40.56 14.38
CA GLU A 304 17.00 -41.40 15.21
C GLU A 304 16.86 -42.93 14.97
#